data_AF-A0A931TRW5-F1
#
_entry.id   AF-A0A931TRW5-F1
#
_cell.length_a   1.000
_cell.length_b   1.000
_cell.length_c   1.000
_cell.angle_alpha   90.00
_cell.angle_beta   90.00
_cell.angle_gamma   90.00
#
_symmetry.space_group_name_H-M   'P 1'
#
loop_
_entity.id
_entity.type
_entity.pdbx_description
1 polymer ?
#
loop_
_entity_poly.entity_id
_entity_poly.type
_entity_poly.pdbx_seq_one_letter_code
_entity_poly.pdbx_strand_id
1 'polypeptide(L)'
;MKKIIETNQNLLIEKRREQLNKINESGLRAYGKVMGMDMFLWLNPSPIELQNTLNSFPDPIIWFGNNSDIIQQTKDTAPWNKKTFLLCSYDGAGFTMSNSLLDEIKNVLGTKKIEDALDLIPSLYKKQACFLFTVSGENNEFYFKKITQFIEKFKIA
;
A
#
# COMPACT_ATOMS: atom_id res chain seq x y z
N MET A 1 -11.56 -34.76 -33.14
CA MET A 1 -10.52 -34.75 -32.08
C MET A 1 -9.81 -33.39 -31.90
N LYS A 2 -9.52 -32.59 -32.94
CA LYS A 2 -8.87 -31.26 -32.79
C LYS A 2 -9.64 -30.25 -31.92
N LYS A 3 -10.97 -30.22 -32.01
CA LYS A 3 -11.84 -29.25 -31.30
C LYS A 3 -11.82 -29.37 -29.77
N ILE A 4 -11.46 -30.53 -29.21
CA ILE A 4 -11.41 -30.77 -27.74
C ILE A 4 -10.09 -30.25 -27.14
N ILE A 5 -9.01 -30.25 -27.93
CA ILE A 5 -7.68 -29.81 -27.50
C ILE A 5 -7.63 -28.28 -27.43
N GLU A 6 -8.21 -27.58 -28.41
CA GLU A 6 -8.31 -26.11 -28.43
C GLU A 6 -9.15 -25.56 -27.27
N THR A 7 -10.27 -26.22 -26.94
CA THR A 7 -11.13 -25.83 -25.80
C THR A 7 -10.39 -25.95 -24.47
N ASN A 8 -9.60 -27.02 -24.27
CA ASN A 8 -8.82 -27.21 -23.05
C ASN A 8 -7.65 -26.22 -22.91
N GLN A 9 -7.02 -25.85 -24.03
CA GLN A 9 -5.97 -24.83 -24.03
C GLN A 9 -6.52 -23.44 -23.71
N ASN A 10 -7.68 -23.07 -24.27
CA ASN A 10 -8.34 -21.81 -23.97
C ASN A 10 -8.80 -21.72 -22.50
N LEU A 11 -9.36 -22.79 -21.95
CA LEU A 11 -9.75 -22.85 -20.54
C LEU A 11 -8.54 -22.71 -19.59
N LEU A 12 -7.38 -23.27 -19.99
CA LEU A 12 -6.14 -23.17 -19.23
C LEU A 12 -5.56 -21.75 -19.28
N ILE A 13 -5.66 -21.08 -20.43
CA ILE A 13 -5.25 -19.68 -20.59
C ILE A 13 -6.15 -18.76 -19.78
N GLU A 14 -7.46 -18.96 -19.79
CA GLU A 14 -8.42 -18.18 -18.99
C GLU A 14 -8.18 -18.36 -17.49
N LYS A 15 -8.03 -19.61 -17.01
CA LYS A 15 -7.71 -19.87 -15.60
C LYS A 15 -6.37 -19.23 -15.18
N ARG A 16 -5.36 -19.23 -16.05
CA ARG A 16 -4.09 -18.52 -15.77
C ARG A 16 -4.27 -17.01 -15.74
N ARG A 17 -5.11 -16.46 -16.62
CA ARG A 17 -5.44 -15.02 -16.65
C ARG A 17 -6.19 -14.61 -15.38
N GLU A 18 -7.16 -15.40 -14.94
CA GLU A 18 -7.88 -15.21 -13.69
C GLU A 18 -6.96 -15.34 -12.47
N GLN A 19 -6.04 -16.29 -12.47
CA GLN A 19 -5.03 -16.43 -11.41
C GLN A 19 -4.05 -15.25 -11.40
N LEU A 20 -3.58 -14.79 -12.56
CA LEU A 20 -2.72 -13.62 -12.68
C LEU A 20 -3.46 -12.33 -12.29
N ASN A 21 -4.74 -12.20 -12.61
CA ASN A 21 -5.57 -11.09 -12.19
C ASN A 21 -5.80 -11.12 -10.68
N LYS A 22 -6.07 -12.29 -10.08
CA LYS A 22 -6.18 -12.45 -8.62
C LYS A 22 -4.87 -12.15 -7.88
N ILE A 23 -3.72 -12.61 -8.40
CA ILE A 23 -2.40 -12.26 -7.86
C ILE A 23 -2.13 -10.76 -8.00
N ASN A 24 -2.60 -10.15 -9.08
CA ASN A 24 -2.57 -8.71 -9.25
C ASN A 24 -3.50 -8.00 -8.24
N GLU A 25 -4.64 -8.58 -7.86
CA GLU A 25 -5.63 -8.00 -6.94
C GLU A 25 -5.30 -8.21 -5.44
N SER A 26 -4.40 -9.13 -5.10
CA SER A 26 -3.96 -9.37 -3.72
C SER A 26 -2.45 -9.57 -3.67
N GLY A 27 -1.70 -8.54 -3.28
CA GLY A 27 -0.26 -8.66 -3.14
C GLY A 27 0.45 -7.35 -2.93
N LEU A 28 1.54 -7.42 -2.16
CA LEU A 28 2.53 -6.34 -2.05
C LEU A 28 3.32 -6.27 -3.36
N ARG A 29 3.23 -5.15 -4.06
CA ARG A 29 3.98 -4.91 -5.30
C ARG A 29 5.11 -3.92 -5.05
N ALA A 30 6.33 -4.31 -5.43
CA ALA A 30 7.47 -3.41 -5.46
C ALA A 30 7.51 -2.66 -6.80
N TYR A 31 7.61 -1.33 -6.76
CA TYR A 31 7.71 -0.47 -7.95
C TYR A 31 9.15 0.01 -8.22
N GLY A 32 10.09 -0.36 -7.34
CA GLY A 32 11.49 0.04 -7.42
C GLY A 32 11.72 1.45 -6.85
N LYS A 33 12.72 2.15 -7.38
CA LYS A 33 13.09 3.50 -6.93
C LYS A 33 12.22 4.54 -7.62
N VAL A 34 11.43 5.27 -6.85
CA VAL A 34 10.65 6.42 -7.29
C VAL A 34 11.14 7.62 -6.49
N MET A 35 11.62 8.66 -7.16
CA MET A 35 12.28 9.80 -6.50
C MET A 35 13.43 9.38 -5.57
N GLY A 36 14.14 8.29 -5.90
CA GLY A 36 15.24 7.75 -5.10
C GLY A 36 14.84 6.96 -3.85
N MET A 37 13.55 6.72 -3.64
CA MET A 37 13.01 5.97 -2.50
C MET A 37 12.37 4.65 -2.98
N ASP A 38 12.47 3.58 -2.19
CA ASP A 38 11.80 2.33 -2.52
C ASP A 38 10.30 2.49 -2.33
N MET A 39 9.51 2.25 -3.37
CA MET A 39 8.06 2.34 -3.31
C MET A 39 7.40 0.97 -3.43
N PHE A 40 6.46 0.74 -2.52
CA PHE A 40 5.62 -0.45 -2.46
C PHE A 40 4.15 -0.04 -2.44
N LEU A 41 3.30 -0.82 -3.10
CA LEU A 41 1.86 -0.65 -3.08
C LEU A 41 1.20 -2.00 -2.85
N TRP A 42 0.31 -2.07 -1.87
CA TRP A 42 -0.35 -3.29 -1.43
C TRP A 42 -1.87 -3.14 -1.52
N LEU A 43 -2.49 -3.99 -2.34
CA LEU A 43 -3.93 -4.15 -2.39
C LEU A 43 -4.41 -5.15 -1.33
N ASN A 44 -5.42 -4.73 -0.55
CA ASN A 44 -6.16 -5.50 0.42
C ASN A 44 -5.27 -6.33 1.38
N PRO A 45 -4.28 -5.73 2.07
CA PRO A 45 -3.50 -6.46 3.07
C PRO A 45 -4.38 -6.93 4.23
N SER A 46 -4.14 -8.13 4.74
CA SER A 46 -4.70 -8.49 6.04
C SER A 46 -3.95 -7.76 7.17
N PRO A 47 -4.58 -7.46 8.31
CA PRO A 47 -3.91 -6.78 9.42
C PRO A 47 -2.64 -7.48 9.91
N ILE A 48 -2.66 -8.81 9.96
CA ILE A 48 -1.52 -9.62 10.41
C ILE A 48 -0.36 -9.54 9.40
N GLU A 49 -0.64 -9.63 8.10
CA GLU A 49 0.38 -9.53 7.07
C GLU A 49 0.98 -8.12 6.99
N LEU A 50 0.13 -7.09 7.12
CA LEU A 50 0.56 -5.70 7.17
C LEU A 50 1.49 -5.47 8.35
N GLN A 51 1.10 -5.90 9.55
CA GLN A 51 1.94 -5.82 10.74
C GLN A 51 3.30 -6.49 10.55
N ASN A 52 3.31 -7.74 10.09
CA ASN A 52 4.54 -8.50 9.90
C ASN A 52 5.46 -7.80 8.90
N THR A 53 4.89 -7.19 7.87
CA THR A 53 5.62 -6.45 6.85
C THR A 53 6.18 -5.13 7.38
N LEU A 54 5.39 -4.37 8.14
CA LEU A 54 5.85 -3.14 8.80
C LEU A 54 7.02 -3.43 9.76
N ASN A 55 7.01 -4.58 10.42
CA ASN A 55 8.10 -5.00 11.29
C ASN A 55 9.32 -5.56 10.53
N SER A 56 9.15 -6.09 9.32
CA SER A 56 10.22 -6.75 8.57
C SER A 56 11.08 -5.80 7.75
N PHE A 57 10.57 -4.62 7.35
CA PHE A 57 11.36 -3.65 6.58
C PHE A 57 12.66 -3.27 7.31
N PRO A 58 13.81 -3.26 6.63
CA PRO A 58 15.09 -2.90 7.26
C PRO A 58 15.18 -1.39 7.55
N ASP A 59 14.53 -0.57 6.73
CA ASP A 59 14.58 0.89 6.78
C ASP A 59 13.32 1.49 7.43
N PRO A 60 13.38 2.76 7.90
CA PRO A 60 12.20 3.50 8.33
C PRO A 60 11.13 3.57 7.25
N ILE A 61 9.87 3.47 7.67
CA ILE A 61 8.70 3.38 6.79
C ILE A 61 7.96 4.71 6.79
N ILE A 62 7.63 5.18 5.60
CA ILE A 62 6.63 6.21 5.36
C ILE A 62 5.38 5.49 4.84
N TRP A 63 4.39 5.32 5.70
CA TRP A 63 3.18 4.54 5.41
C TRP A 63 2.01 5.45 5.08
N PHE A 64 1.45 5.26 3.89
CA PHE A 64 0.24 5.90 3.40
C PHE A 64 -0.85 4.84 3.27
N GLY A 65 -1.78 4.82 4.23
CA GLY A 65 -2.91 3.90 4.23
C GLY A 65 -4.22 4.64 4.03
N ASN A 66 -5.22 3.96 3.47
CA ASN A 66 -6.58 4.48 3.62
C ASN A 66 -7.00 4.36 5.09
N ASN A 67 -8.02 5.12 5.46
CA ASN A 67 -8.50 5.19 6.83
C ASN A 67 -8.92 3.83 7.38
N SER A 68 -9.49 2.96 6.54
CA SER A 68 -9.87 1.61 6.98
C SER A 68 -8.67 0.76 7.40
N ASP A 69 -7.56 0.80 6.66
CA ASP A 69 -6.36 0.04 6.99
C ASP A 69 -5.74 0.52 8.31
N ILE A 70 -5.67 1.85 8.47
CA ILE A 70 -5.11 2.46 9.68
C ILE A 70 -5.97 2.14 10.90
N ILE A 71 -7.30 2.27 10.79
CA ILE A 71 -8.21 1.92 11.89
C ILE A 71 -8.10 0.44 12.24
N GLN A 72 -7.99 -0.45 11.26
CA GLN A 72 -7.83 -1.88 11.55
C GLN A 72 -6.50 -2.18 12.25
N GLN A 73 -5.41 -1.58 11.76
CA GLN A 73 -4.08 -1.80 12.30
C GLN A 73 -3.90 -1.22 13.71
N THR A 74 -4.58 -0.10 14.02
CA THR A 74 -4.53 0.55 15.35
C THR A 74 -5.36 -0.16 16.40
N LYS A 75 -6.28 -1.05 16.02
CA LYS A 75 -7.00 -1.93 16.95
C LYS A 75 -6.16 -3.10 17.44
N ASP A 76 -5.11 -3.46 16.70
CA ASP A 76 -4.21 -4.53 17.11
C ASP A 76 -3.33 -4.07 18.28
N THR A 77 -3.06 -4.99 19.20
CA THR A 77 -2.25 -4.74 20.40
C THR A 77 -0.77 -5.01 20.16
N ALA A 78 -0.43 -5.73 19.09
CA ALA A 78 0.96 -6.06 18.81
C ALA A 78 1.68 -4.86 18.13
N PRO A 79 2.95 -4.59 18.48
CA PRO A 79 3.66 -3.41 18.01
C PRO A 79 3.97 -3.51 16.50
N TRP A 80 3.74 -2.42 15.78
CA TRP A 80 4.05 -2.28 14.34
C TRP A 80 4.71 -0.92 14.01
N ASN A 81 4.68 -0.02 14.98
CA ASN A 81 4.94 1.41 14.87
C ASN A 81 6.41 1.80 15.06
N LYS A 82 7.26 0.92 15.58
CA LYS A 82 8.67 1.21 15.89
C LYS A 82 9.51 1.69 14.69
N LYS A 83 9.17 1.22 13.49
CA LYS A 83 9.85 1.59 12.24
C LYS A 83 9.06 2.62 11.43
N THR A 84 7.83 2.95 11.84
CA THR A 84 6.99 3.92 11.14
C THR A 84 7.47 5.33 11.47
N PHE A 85 8.19 5.95 10.53
CA PHE A 85 8.63 7.33 10.66
C PHE A 85 7.47 8.30 10.44
N LEU A 86 6.61 8.00 9.47
CA LEU A 86 5.43 8.79 9.15
C LEU A 86 4.26 7.89 8.83
N LEU A 87 3.09 8.24 9.37
CA LEU A 87 1.80 7.64 9.07
C LEU A 87 0.89 8.69 8.42
N CYS A 88 0.35 8.38 7.25
CA CYS A 88 -0.61 9.24 6.56
C CYS A 88 -1.90 8.45 6.28
N SER A 89 -3.03 8.95 6.77
CA SER A 89 -4.36 8.55 6.27
C SER A 89 -4.74 9.42 5.08
N TYR A 90 -4.83 8.86 3.88
CA TYR A 90 -5.02 9.67 2.67
C TYR A 90 -6.49 9.92 2.27
N ASP A 91 -7.46 9.29 2.92
CA ASP A 91 -8.89 9.47 2.68
C ASP A 91 -9.71 9.64 3.96
N GLY A 92 -9.03 9.89 5.08
CA GLY A 92 -9.63 10.13 6.38
C GLY A 92 -8.80 11.12 7.19
N ALA A 93 -9.16 12.41 7.13
CA ALA A 93 -8.45 13.42 7.91
C ALA A 93 -8.64 13.29 9.43
N GLY A 94 -9.65 12.53 9.87
CA GLY A 94 -9.90 12.23 11.28
C GLY A 94 -9.83 10.72 11.53
N PHE A 95 -8.87 10.30 12.34
CA PHE A 95 -8.78 8.95 12.87
C PHE A 95 -8.31 9.00 14.32
N THR A 96 -8.80 8.05 15.12
CA THR A 96 -8.45 7.96 16.54
C THR A 96 -7.31 6.96 16.72
N MET A 97 -6.26 7.38 17.42
CA MET A 97 -5.18 6.51 17.86
C MET A 97 -5.03 6.63 19.38
N SER A 98 -4.51 5.58 20.02
CA SER A 98 -4.13 5.69 21.42
C SER A 98 -2.96 6.68 21.58
N ASN A 99 -2.91 7.38 22.72
CA ASN A 99 -1.80 8.28 23.02
C ASN A 99 -0.44 7.56 22.96
N SER A 100 -0.39 6.28 23.37
CA SER A 100 0.83 5.47 23.27
C SER A 100 1.36 5.32 21.85
N LEU A 101 0.48 5.19 20.84
CA LEU A 101 0.92 5.11 19.45
C LEU A 101 1.37 6.48 18.92
N LEU A 102 0.74 7.57 19.38
CA LEU A 102 1.14 8.94 19.02
C LEU A 102 2.49 9.34 19.62
N ASP A 103 2.81 8.85 20.82
CA ASP A 103 4.11 9.08 21.46
C ASP A 103 5.26 8.42 20.67
N GLU A 104 4.97 7.30 19.99
CA GLU A 104 5.94 6.55 19.20
C GLU A 104 6.02 7.02 17.74
N ILE A 105 4.89 7.29 17.09
CA ILE A 105 4.83 7.79 15.71
C ILE A 105 4.72 9.32 15.74
N LYS A 106 5.86 9.99 15.69
CA LYS A 106 5.91 11.46 15.82
C LYS A 106 5.32 12.24 14.65
N ASN A 107 5.22 11.61 13.48
CA ASN A 107 4.68 12.27 12.27
C ASN A 107 3.41 11.55 11.83
N VAL A 108 2.26 12.14 12.17
CA VAL A 108 0.94 11.63 11.78
C VAL A 108 0.22 12.70 10.97
N LEU A 109 -0.28 12.32 9.82
CA LEU A 109 -0.98 13.19 8.87
C LEU A 109 -2.29 12.54 8.45
N GLY A 110 -3.27 13.39 8.14
CA GLY A 110 -4.56 12.97 7.59
C GLY A 110 -4.99 13.92 6.49
N THR A 111 -5.33 13.40 5.32
CA THR A 111 -5.94 14.16 4.23
C THR A 111 -7.34 13.64 3.95
N LYS A 112 -8.16 14.44 3.27
CA LYS A 112 -9.52 14.02 2.85
C LYS A 112 -9.52 13.40 1.46
N LYS A 113 -8.44 13.61 0.69
CA LYS A 113 -8.30 13.19 -0.69
C LYS A 113 -6.91 12.62 -0.92
N ILE A 114 -6.85 11.59 -1.75
CA ILE A 114 -5.59 10.95 -2.13
C ILE A 114 -4.68 11.94 -2.88
N GLU A 115 -5.24 12.84 -3.69
CA GLU A 115 -4.47 13.84 -4.43
C GLU A 115 -3.63 14.72 -3.48
N ASP A 116 -4.24 15.21 -2.40
CA ASP A 116 -3.55 16.04 -1.41
C ASP A 116 -2.40 15.26 -0.76
N ALA A 117 -2.59 13.96 -0.51
CA ALA A 117 -1.55 13.10 0.05
C ALA A 117 -0.40 12.87 -0.94
N LEU A 118 -0.71 12.67 -2.22
CA LEU A 118 0.27 12.48 -3.28
C LEU A 118 1.12 13.74 -3.52
N ASP A 119 0.50 14.92 -3.45
CA ASP A 119 1.19 16.21 -3.61
C ASP A 119 2.19 16.50 -2.47
N LEU A 120 2.05 15.85 -1.31
CA LEU A 120 2.99 15.96 -0.20
C LEU A 120 4.26 15.12 -0.40
N ILE A 121 4.18 14.01 -1.14
CA ILE A 121 5.29 13.03 -1.27
C ILE A 121 6.62 13.67 -1.68
N PRO A 122 6.68 14.60 -2.66
CA PRO A 122 7.93 15.27 -3.03
C PRO A 122 8.63 15.98 -1.86
N SER A 123 7.86 16.47 -0.89
CA SER A 123 8.39 17.16 0.31
C SER A 123 8.84 16.20 1.42
N LEU A 124 8.43 14.93 1.35
CA LEU A 124 8.69 13.91 2.36
C LEU A 124 9.95 13.09 2.07
N TYR A 125 10.80 13.55 1.15
CA TYR A 125 12.04 12.85 0.81
C TYR A 125 12.87 12.55 2.07
N LYS A 126 13.16 11.27 2.25
CA LYS A 126 14.03 10.79 3.31
C LYS A 126 15.00 9.78 2.73
N LYS A 127 16.30 10.04 2.90
CA LYS A 127 17.35 9.10 2.50
C LYS A 127 17.19 7.81 3.31
N GLN A 128 17.20 6.66 2.62
CA GLN A 128 17.03 5.33 3.23
C GLN A 128 15.69 5.20 3.97
N ALA A 129 14.59 5.38 3.25
CA ALA A 129 13.25 5.09 3.73
C ALA A 129 12.45 4.34 2.67
N CYS A 130 11.55 3.49 3.13
CA CYS A 130 10.60 2.77 2.28
C CYS A 130 9.25 3.49 2.32
N PHE A 131 8.68 3.74 1.15
CA PHE A 131 7.30 4.20 0.99
C PHE A 131 6.39 2.99 0.81
N LEU A 132 5.39 2.88 1.68
CA LEU A 132 4.37 1.85 1.59
C LEU A 132 3.01 2.50 1.39
N PHE A 133 2.33 2.15 0.30
CA PHE A 133 0.91 2.41 0.12
C PHE A 133 0.11 1.16 0.44
N THR A 134 -0.95 1.33 1.22
CA THR A 134 -1.96 0.28 1.39
C THR A 134 -3.31 0.78 0.93
N VAL A 135 -4.07 -0.10 0.29
CA VAL A 135 -5.35 0.22 -0.34
C VAL A 135 -6.32 -0.93 -0.10
N SER A 136 -7.42 -0.68 0.60
CA SER A 136 -8.47 -1.68 0.86
C SER A 136 -9.89 -1.14 0.64
N GLY A 137 -10.87 -2.04 0.61
CA GLY A 137 -12.28 -1.69 0.58
C GLY A 137 -12.82 -1.31 -0.80
N GLU A 138 -14.03 -0.73 -0.82
CA GLU A 138 -14.82 -0.55 -2.05
C GLU A 138 -14.17 0.38 -3.09
N ASN A 139 -13.39 1.36 -2.64
CA ASN A 139 -12.73 2.33 -3.52
C ASN A 139 -11.30 1.92 -3.91
N ASN A 140 -10.92 0.65 -3.70
CA ASN A 140 -9.54 0.20 -3.88
C ASN A 140 -9.03 0.38 -5.32
N GLU A 141 -9.85 0.10 -6.34
CA GLU A 141 -9.47 0.28 -7.74
C GLU A 141 -9.18 1.75 -8.08
N PHE A 142 -9.99 2.67 -7.53
CA PHE A 142 -9.79 4.12 -7.72
C PHE A 142 -8.45 4.57 -7.13
N TYR A 143 -8.18 4.22 -5.87
CA TYR A 143 -6.93 4.61 -5.21
C TYR A 143 -5.72 3.94 -5.84
N PHE A 144 -5.80 2.65 -6.15
CA PHE A 144 -4.74 1.90 -6.79
C PHE A 144 -4.34 2.52 -8.13
N LYS A 145 -5.34 2.90 -8.95
CA LYS A 145 -5.11 3.58 -10.22
C LYS A 145 -4.41 4.92 -10.01
N LYS A 146 -4.87 5.74 -9.06
CA LYS A 146 -4.27 7.06 -8.77
C LYS A 146 -2.83 6.95 -8.30
N ILE A 147 -2.55 6.05 -7.37
CA ILE A 147 -1.21 5.82 -6.82
C ILE A 147 -0.28 5.26 -7.91
N THR A 148 -0.76 4.31 -8.72
CA THR A 148 0.04 3.77 -9.83
C THR A 148 0.38 4.84 -10.85
N GLN A 149 -0.59 5.70 -11.23
CA GLN A 149 -0.33 6.83 -12.13
C GLN A 149 0.70 7.80 -11.57
N PHE A 150 0.65 8.08 -10.27
CA PHE A 150 1.65 8.89 -9.59
C PHE A 150 3.03 8.23 -9.67
N ILE A 151 3.13 6.95 -9.33
CA ILE A 151 4.40 6.21 -9.35
C ILE A 151 5.01 6.26 -10.75
N GLU A 152 4.25 5.92 -11.78
CA GLU A 152 4.74 5.91 -13.17
C GLU A 152 5.19 7.30 -13.65
N LYS A 153 4.56 8.38 -13.16
CA LYS A 153 4.97 9.75 -13.48
C LYS A 153 6.36 10.11 -12.94
N PHE A 154 6.75 9.54 -11.80
CA PHE A 154 7.99 9.89 -11.08
C PHE A 154 9.04 8.78 -11.09
N LYS A 155 8.74 7.66 -11.74
CA LYS A 155 9.67 6.57 -11.95
C LYS A 155 10.71 7.01 -12.97
N ILE A 156 11.98 7.02 -12.57
CA ILE A 156 13.08 7.28 -13.48
C ILE A 156 13.36 5.96 -14.21
N ALA A 157 13.30 5.98 -15.53
CA ALA A 157 13.58 4.84 -16.40
C ALA A 157 15.05 4.39 -16.31
#